data_AF-A0A2U0H437-F1
#
_entry.id   AF-A0A2U0H437-F1
#
_cell.length_a   1.000
_cell.length_b   1.000
_cell.length_c   1.000
_cell.angle_alpha   90.00
_cell.angle_beta   90.00
_cell.angle_gamma   90.00
#
_symmetry.space_group_name_H-M   'P 1'
#
loop_
_entity.id
_entity.type
_entity.pdbx_description
1 polymer ?
#
loop_
_entity_poly.entity_id
_entity_poly.type
_entity_poly.pdbx_seq_one_letter_code
_entity_poly.pdbx_strand_id
1 'polypeptide(L)'
;MSGAGETRDHTPSDSIGGDPESATRLGIVDARPGVRAWAFAIDVLIWSLLAVPAGIGAAFLLGGDVSWGPIVLVIAGSVLPALFGLVQLVLHGRRGVTAGKAAMRLRSVSVVDLGRPGFWRIVLRALVLCASGIVPVVGPAVMFASGLWDREGRGRSILDRVAGCWLIDARAGLDPADARALRRTIRELEMPLREVSEGLPSLASNGSGEPPMLAERRSRAGVVGVSGGPWAPHPVEDEAAGLITAAPRIEHVLVFEDGSSVRVPEYGLIGRQPEAAPGQTAEVLLALEDPDKLLSKTHLAFGLDAGGVWVMDRNSSNGTTIVGADGAETPLTPGSRVGLEAGVVVRLGGRMFQVRRGGPQA
;
A
#
# COMPACT_ATOMS: atom_id res chain seq x y z
N MET A 1 -30.44 23.91 28.06
CA MET A 1 -30.11 23.55 26.67
C MET A 1 -28.66 23.09 26.66
N SER A 2 -28.47 21.77 26.80
CA SER A 2 -27.16 21.13 26.94
C SER A 2 -26.57 20.95 25.55
N GLY A 3 -25.47 21.65 25.24
CA GLY A 3 -24.74 21.50 23.99
C GLY A 3 -24.00 20.16 24.01
N ALA A 4 -24.48 19.21 23.22
CA ALA A 4 -23.76 17.99 22.92
C ALA A 4 -22.48 18.37 22.16
N GLY A 5 -21.34 18.18 22.81
CA GLY A 5 -20.04 18.21 22.16
C GLY A 5 -19.97 17.01 21.24
N GLU A 6 -20.09 17.26 19.94
CA GLU A 6 -19.85 16.27 18.91
C GLU A 6 -18.37 15.89 18.94
N THR A 7 -18.07 14.78 19.63
CA THR A 7 -16.77 14.12 19.54
C THR A 7 -16.63 13.62 18.11
N ARG A 8 -15.97 14.41 17.27
CA ARG A 8 -15.48 13.94 15.98
C ARG A 8 -14.61 12.72 16.24
N ASP A 9 -15.09 11.58 15.77
CA ASP A 9 -14.36 10.33 15.77
C ASP A 9 -13.06 10.55 14.99
N HIS A 10 -11.95 10.66 15.71
CA HIS A 10 -10.64 10.93 15.12
C HIS A 10 -10.18 9.62 14.48
N THR A 11 -10.47 9.43 13.20
CA THR A 11 -9.92 8.31 12.44
C THR A 11 -8.38 8.44 12.44
N PRO A 12 -7.63 7.33 12.64
CA PRO A 12 -6.16 7.35 12.67
C PRO A 12 -5.53 7.98 11.41
N SER A 13 -6.28 8.05 10.30
CA SER A 13 -5.88 8.67 9.03
C SER A 13 -5.64 10.18 9.11
N ASP A 14 -6.31 10.89 10.01
CA ASP A 14 -6.36 12.36 10.02
C ASP A 14 -5.11 12.98 10.64
N SER A 15 -4.31 12.19 11.35
CA SER A 15 -3.06 12.63 12.02
C SER A 15 -1.78 12.21 11.28
N ILE A 16 -1.87 11.37 10.26
CA ILE A 16 -0.71 10.70 9.65
C ILE A 16 0.23 11.68 8.94
N GLY A 17 -0.31 12.66 8.21
CA GLY A 17 0.53 13.64 7.50
C GLY A 17 1.07 14.75 8.41
N GLY A 18 0.36 15.04 9.50
CA GLY A 18 0.67 16.13 10.41
C GLY A 18 1.92 15.84 11.25
N ASP A 19 2.04 14.61 11.75
CA ASP A 19 3.16 14.16 12.57
C ASP A 19 4.37 13.71 11.70
N PRO A 20 5.55 14.35 11.84
CA PRO A 20 6.72 13.98 11.05
C PRO A 20 7.23 12.55 11.37
N GLU A 21 7.03 12.06 12.59
CA GLU A 21 7.44 10.69 12.93
C GLU A 21 6.57 9.67 12.20
N SER A 22 5.25 9.85 12.22
CA SER A 22 4.30 9.00 11.50
C SER A 22 4.61 8.94 10.00
N ALA A 23 4.87 10.09 9.36
CA ALA A 23 5.22 10.13 7.94
C ALA A 23 6.57 9.45 7.63
N THR A 24 7.55 9.55 8.54
CA THR A 24 8.84 8.87 8.42
C THR A 24 8.68 7.35 8.55
N ARG A 25 7.83 6.88 9.47
CA ARG A 25 7.51 5.44 9.63
C ARG A 25 6.85 4.87 8.37
N LEU A 26 6.06 5.67 7.67
CA LEU A 26 5.47 5.33 6.37
C LEU A 26 6.46 5.31 5.20
N GLY A 27 7.71 5.71 5.41
CA GLY A 27 8.70 5.81 4.34
C GLY A 27 8.45 6.98 3.38
N ILE A 28 7.78 8.04 3.85
CA ILE A 28 7.65 9.28 3.08
C ILE A 28 8.97 10.04 3.14
N VAL A 29 9.49 10.43 1.97
CA VAL A 29 10.78 11.11 1.85
C VAL A 29 10.58 12.54 1.35
N ASP A 30 11.22 13.49 2.04
CA ASP A 30 11.25 14.90 1.63
C ASP A 30 11.96 15.09 0.28
N ALA A 31 11.36 15.90 -0.59
CA ALA A 31 12.02 16.28 -1.83
C ALA A 31 13.24 17.17 -1.56
N ARG A 32 14.41 16.75 -2.01
CA ARG A 32 15.67 17.50 -1.83
C ARG A 32 15.63 18.85 -2.54
N PRO A 33 16.23 19.93 -1.98
CA PRO A 33 16.17 21.28 -2.57
C PRO A 33 16.60 21.36 -4.04
N GLY A 34 17.68 20.66 -4.42
CA GLY A 34 18.14 20.62 -5.82
C GLY A 34 17.13 19.98 -6.78
N VAL A 35 16.44 18.92 -6.35
CA VAL A 35 15.41 18.24 -7.16
C VAL A 35 14.18 19.14 -7.32
N ARG A 36 13.81 19.87 -6.26
CA ARG A 36 12.73 20.89 -6.31
C ARG A 36 13.07 22.01 -7.29
N ALA A 37 14.31 22.51 -7.25
CA ALA A 37 14.78 23.55 -8.15
C ALA A 37 14.75 23.10 -9.63
N TRP A 38 15.17 21.86 -9.91
CA TRP A 38 15.09 21.30 -11.26
C TRP A 38 13.64 21.13 -11.76
N ALA A 39 12.73 20.65 -10.91
CA ALA A 39 11.31 20.58 -11.27
C ALA A 39 10.75 21.96 -11.61
N PHE A 40 11.07 22.99 -10.82
CA PHE A 40 10.68 24.37 -11.11
C PHE A 40 11.32 24.90 -12.40
N ALA A 41 12.60 24.63 -12.63
CA ALA A 41 13.30 25.05 -13.85
C ALA A 41 12.66 24.46 -15.12
N ILE A 42 12.22 23.20 -15.08
CA ILE A 42 11.49 22.57 -16.19
C ILE A 42 10.16 23.31 -16.45
N ASP A 43 9.39 23.60 -15.41
CA ASP A 43 8.12 24.32 -15.55
C ASP A 43 8.34 25.72 -16.14
N VAL A 44 9.35 26.46 -15.67
CA VAL A 44 9.72 27.78 -16.19
C VAL A 44 10.23 27.71 -17.63
N LEU A 45 11.01 26.69 -17.98
CA LEU A 45 11.52 26.51 -19.34
C LEU A 45 10.38 26.30 -20.34
N ILE A 46 9.41 25.45 -20.01
CA ILE A 46 8.23 25.23 -20.85
C ILE A 46 7.45 26.54 -20.99
N TRP A 47 7.23 27.26 -19.88
CA TRP A 47 6.51 28.53 -19.91
C TRP A 47 7.20 29.58 -20.79
N SER A 48 8.53 29.66 -20.67
CA SER A 48 9.38 30.57 -21.45
C SER A 48 9.35 30.23 -22.93
N LEU A 49 9.47 28.95 -23.28
CA LEU A 49 9.44 28.48 -24.67
C LEU A 49 8.10 28.78 -25.35
N LEU A 50 6.99 28.57 -24.63
CA LEU A 50 5.64 28.88 -25.14
C LEU A 50 5.43 30.39 -25.33
N ALA A 51 6.14 31.24 -24.59
CA ALA A 51 6.05 32.70 -24.67
C ALA A 51 6.95 33.32 -25.77
N VAL A 52 7.93 32.57 -26.31
CA VAL A 52 8.86 33.06 -27.35
C VAL A 52 8.14 33.69 -28.55
N PRO A 53 7.07 33.10 -29.13
CA PRO A 53 6.35 33.72 -30.24
C PRO A 53 5.85 35.12 -29.92
N ALA A 54 5.39 35.37 -28.69
CA ALA A 54 4.91 36.70 -28.32
C ALA A 54 6.04 37.73 -28.25
N GLY A 55 7.22 37.35 -27.75
CA GLY A 55 8.40 38.21 -27.78
C GLY A 55 8.82 38.58 -29.21
N ILE A 56 8.83 37.60 -30.13
CA ILE A 56 9.15 37.82 -31.54
C ILE A 56 8.11 38.74 -32.20
N GLY A 57 6.82 38.45 -32.02
CA GLY A 57 5.74 39.28 -32.55
C GLY A 57 5.79 40.71 -32.02
N ALA A 58 6.05 40.90 -30.73
CA ALA A 58 6.20 42.22 -30.11
C ALA A 58 7.39 42.99 -30.70
N ALA A 59 8.52 42.31 -30.95
CA ALA A 59 9.70 42.93 -31.56
C ALA A 59 9.41 43.46 -32.99
N PHE A 60 8.70 42.69 -33.81
CA PHE A 60 8.30 43.13 -35.16
C PHE A 60 7.31 44.31 -35.10
N LEU A 61 6.33 44.28 -34.20
CA LEU A 61 5.39 45.39 -34.01
C LEU A 61 6.10 46.68 -33.58
N LEU A 62 7.05 46.58 -32.64
CA LEU A 62 7.87 47.72 -32.20
C LEU A 62 8.80 48.23 -33.32
N GLY A 63 9.20 47.34 -34.24
CA GLY A 63 9.91 47.69 -35.47
C GLY A 63 9.03 48.32 -36.56
N GLY A 64 7.72 48.45 -36.33
CA GLY A 64 6.77 49.08 -37.26
C GLY A 64 6.04 48.14 -38.22
N ASP A 65 6.29 46.82 -38.16
CA ASP A 65 5.55 45.84 -38.96
C ASP A 65 4.18 45.57 -38.31
N VAL A 66 3.14 46.20 -38.86
CA VAL A 66 1.75 46.08 -38.42
C VAL A 66 0.94 45.06 -39.25
N SER A 67 1.62 44.13 -39.93
CA SER A 67 0.96 43.03 -40.62
C SER A 67 0.29 42.03 -39.65
N TRP A 68 -0.53 41.13 -40.19
CA TRP A 68 -1.21 40.12 -39.39
C TRP A 68 -0.24 39.12 -38.72
N GLY A 69 0.95 38.90 -39.29
CA GLY A 69 1.91 37.91 -38.79
C GLY A 69 2.36 38.18 -37.34
N PRO A 70 2.96 39.34 -37.04
CA PRO A 70 3.36 39.72 -35.69
C PRO A 70 2.20 39.72 -34.67
N ILE A 71 1.00 40.17 -35.08
CA ILE A 71 -0.19 40.17 -34.24
C ILE A 71 -0.58 38.74 -33.85
N VAL A 72 -0.63 37.81 -34.81
CA VAL A 72 -0.92 36.40 -34.57
C VAL A 72 0.12 35.77 -33.65
N LEU A 73 1.41 36.10 -33.82
CA LEU A 73 2.48 35.63 -32.95
C LEU A 73 2.32 36.10 -31.50
N VAL A 74 1.94 37.36 -31.27
CA VAL A 74 1.63 37.90 -29.93
C VAL A 74 0.44 37.17 -29.31
N ILE A 75 -0.65 37.00 -30.06
CA ILE A 75 -1.84 36.31 -29.57
C ILE A 75 -1.49 34.85 -29.23
N ALA A 76 -0.88 34.11 -30.16
CA ALA A 76 -0.53 32.71 -29.95
C ALA A 76 0.44 32.54 -28.77
N GLY A 77 1.49 33.36 -28.70
CA GLY A 77 2.48 33.33 -27.63
C GLY A 77 1.96 33.85 -26.28
N SER A 78 0.77 34.44 -26.22
CA SER A 78 0.09 34.81 -24.97
C SER A 78 -0.92 33.74 -24.54
N VAL A 79 -1.68 33.19 -25.49
CA VAL A 79 -2.72 32.19 -25.24
C VAL A 79 -2.13 30.84 -24.84
N LEU A 80 -1.04 30.40 -25.49
CA LEU A 80 -0.43 29.10 -25.20
C LEU A 80 0.12 29.00 -23.76
N PRO A 81 0.94 29.95 -23.24
CA PRO A 81 1.36 29.92 -21.84
C PRO A 81 0.20 30.02 -20.85
N ALA A 82 -0.84 30.79 -21.17
CA ALA A 82 -2.02 30.93 -20.32
C ALA A 82 -2.80 29.60 -20.21
N LEU A 83 -3.04 28.93 -21.34
CA LEU A 83 -3.67 27.61 -21.37
C LEU A 83 -2.83 26.57 -20.63
N PHE A 84 -1.51 26.57 -20.87
CA PHE A 84 -0.59 25.70 -20.13
C PHE A 84 -0.66 25.98 -18.63
N GLY A 85 -0.65 27.24 -18.21
CA GLY A 85 -0.80 27.63 -16.80
C GLY A 85 -2.10 27.13 -16.18
N LEU A 86 -3.22 27.21 -16.91
CA LEU A 86 -4.51 26.66 -16.47
C LEU A 86 -4.46 25.14 -16.30
N VAL A 87 -3.87 24.43 -17.26
CA VAL A 87 -3.69 22.97 -17.18
C VAL A 87 -2.81 22.60 -15.99
N GLN A 88 -1.68 23.31 -15.79
CA GLN A 88 -0.80 23.11 -14.64
C GLN A 88 -1.53 23.35 -13.32
N LEU A 89 -2.37 24.39 -13.24
CA LEU A 89 -3.16 24.71 -12.05
C LEU A 89 -4.14 23.57 -11.70
N VAL A 90 -4.84 23.06 -12.71
CA VAL A 90 -5.78 21.94 -12.56
C VAL A 90 -5.06 20.65 -12.17
N LEU A 91 -3.97 20.30 -12.85
CA LEU A 91 -3.17 19.11 -12.54
C LEU A 91 -2.58 19.18 -11.14
N HIS A 92 -2.08 20.35 -10.75
CA HIS A 92 -1.49 20.54 -9.44
C HIS A 92 -2.53 20.42 -8.33
N GLY A 93 -3.70 21.04 -8.50
CA GLY A 93 -4.81 20.96 -7.56
C GLY A 93 -5.41 19.55 -7.43
N ARG A 94 -5.57 18.82 -8.55
CA ARG A 94 -6.25 17.52 -8.59
C ARG A 94 -5.35 16.33 -8.36
N ARG A 95 -4.08 16.41 -8.78
CA ARG A 95 -3.13 15.29 -8.79
C ARG A 95 -1.82 15.59 -8.07
N GLY A 96 -1.61 16.83 -7.59
CA GLY A 96 -0.38 17.21 -6.91
C GLY A 96 0.84 17.31 -7.81
N VAL A 97 0.67 17.30 -9.13
CA VAL A 97 1.77 17.28 -10.11
C VAL A 97 1.71 18.49 -11.03
N THR A 98 2.88 18.97 -11.41
CA THR A 98 3.12 19.86 -12.55
C THR A 98 3.95 19.11 -13.58
N ALA A 99 4.21 19.68 -14.77
CA ALA A 99 5.05 19.01 -15.77
C ALA A 99 6.44 18.68 -15.22
N GLY A 100 7.09 19.66 -14.59
CA GLY A 100 8.40 19.48 -13.95
C GLY A 100 8.36 18.52 -12.76
N LYS A 101 7.33 18.59 -11.90
CA LYS A 101 7.18 17.62 -10.80
C LYS A 101 6.98 16.20 -11.31
N ALA A 102 6.17 16.00 -12.35
CA ALA A 102 5.98 14.70 -12.97
C ALA A 102 7.29 14.15 -13.56
N ALA A 103 8.06 14.99 -14.25
CA ALA A 103 9.37 14.62 -14.81
C ALA A 103 10.37 14.20 -13.72
N MET A 104 10.37 14.88 -12.57
CA MET A 104 11.25 14.59 -11.44
C MET A 104 10.67 13.55 -10.45
N ARG A 105 9.51 12.96 -10.75
CA ARG A 105 8.75 12.08 -9.83
C ARG A 105 8.52 12.68 -8.44
N LEU A 106 8.29 13.99 -8.41
CA LEU A 106 7.86 14.70 -7.21
C LEU A 106 6.33 14.79 -7.14
N ARG A 107 5.80 14.86 -5.93
CA ARG A 107 4.37 15.05 -5.71
C ARG A 107 4.10 15.98 -4.55
N SER A 108 3.16 16.90 -4.76
CA SER A 108 2.59 17.70 -3.66
C SER A 108 1.38 16.99 -3.07
N VAL A 109 1.39 16.83 -1.76
CA VAL A 109 0.34 16.19 -0.98
C VAL A 109 -0.18 17.12 0.11
N SER A 110 -1.40 16.88 0.60
CA SER A 110 -1.95 17.56 1.77
C SER A 110 -1.09 17.23 2.99
N VAL A 111 -0.76 18.24 3.80
CA VAL A 111 -0.04 18.03 5.08
C VAL A 111 -0.89 17.30 6.09
N VAL A 112 -2.22 17.33 5.97
CA VAL A 112 -3.11 16.68 6.94
C VAL A 112 -3.20 15.18 6.64
N ASP A 113 -3.65 14.83 5.43
CA ASP A 113 -4.08 13.46 5.11
C ASP A 113 -3.15 12.74 4.11
N LEU A 114 -2.04 13.35 3.69
CA LEU A 114 -1.19 12.91 2.56
C LEU A 114 -1.93 12.74 1.22
N GLY A 115 -3.21 13.15 1.17
CA GLY A 115 -4.06 13.09 -0.01
C GLY A 115 -3.80 14.22 -1.00
N ARG A 116 -4.80 14.49 -1.84
CA ARG A 116 -4.73 15.53 -2.87
C ARG A 116 -4.62 16.92 -2.23
N PRO A 117 -3.83 17.85 -2.80
CA PRO A 117 -3.71 19.21 -2.29
C PRO A 117 -5.02 20.00 -2.22
N GLY A 118 -5.92 19.76 -3.18
CA GLY A 118 -7.16 20.50 -3.33
C GLY A 118 -7.00 21.67 -4.30
N PHE A 119 -7.93 21.77 -5.26
CA PHE A 119 -7.87 22.77 -6.33
C PHE A 119 -7.83 24.21 -5.80
N TRP A 120 -8.75 24.58 -4.91
CA TRP A 120 -8.84 25.95 -4.40
C TRP A 120 -7.66 26.39 -3.54
N ARG A 121 -7.03 25.46 -2.82
CA ARG A 121 -5.78 25.74 -2.07
C ARG A 121 -4.63 26.06 -3.01
N ILE A 122 -4.56 25.36 -4.14
CA ILE A 122 -3.58 25.65 -5.18
C ILE A 122 -3.90 26.94 -5.94
N VAL A 123 -5.17 27.27 -6.15
CA VAL A 123 -5.56 28.58 -6.70
C VAL A 123 -5.11 29.71 -5.76
N LEU A 124 -5.37 29.58 -4.45
CA LEU A 124 -4.91 30.55 -3.45
C LEU A 124 -3.39 30.71 -3.48
N ARG A 125 -2.64 29.60 -3.54
CA ARG A 125 -1.19 29.61 -3.72
C ARG A 125 -0.76 30.41 -4.95
N ALA A 126 -1.42 30.20 -6.09
CA ALA A 126 -1.12 30.90 -7.34
C ALA A 126 -1.43 32.40 -7.23
N LEU A 127 -2.55 32.76 -6.60
CA LEU A 127 -2.90 34.17 -6.35
C LEU A 127 -1.87 34.87 -5.46
N VAL A 128 -1.41 34.21 -4.40
CA VAL A 128 -0.35 34.75 -3.53
C VAL A 128 0.97 34.91 -4.29
N LEU A 129 1.32 33.94 -5.14
CA LEU A 129 2.49 34.06 -6.02
C LEU A 129 2.34 35.25 -6.99
N CYS A 130 1.19 35.41 -7.63
CA CYS A 130 0.90 36.57 -8.49
C CYS A 130 1.01 37.89 -7.71
N ALA A 131 0.45 37.96 -6.51
CA ALA A 131 0.54 39.14 -5.65
C ALA A 131 1.98 39.46 -5.22
N SER A 132 2.82 38.45 -5.01
CA SER A 132 4.24 38.67 -4.74
C SER A 132 4.99 39.31 -5.93
N GLY A 133 4.44 39.20 -7.14
CA GLY A 133 4.97 39.83 -8.34
C GLY A 133 4.92 41.37 -8.37
N ILE A 134 4.35 42.03 -7.35
CA ILE A 134 4.37 43.50 -7.21
C ILE A 134 5.81 44.03 -7.24
N VAL A 135 6.74 43.31 -6.61
CA VAL A 135 8.18 43.56 -6.78
C VAL A 135 8.72 42.45 -7.70
N PRO A 136 8.89 42.72 -9.01
CA PRO A 136 9.27 41.70 -9.97
C PRO A 136 10.56 41.00 -9.57
N VAL A 137 10.64 39.70 -9.81
CA VAL A 137 11.76 38.81 -9.48
C VAL A 137 11.99 38.64 -7.96
N VAL A 138 12.15 39.71 -7.20
CA VAL A 138 12.47 39.66 -5.76
C VAL A 138 11.34 39.05 -4.95
N GLY A 139 10.09 39.47 -5.16
CA GLY A 139 8.96 38.95 -4.40
C GLY A 139 8.77 37.44 -4.57
N PRO A 140 8.65 36.91 -5.82
CA PRO A 140 8.61 35.48 -6.06
C PRO A 140 9.84 34.73 -5.55
N ALA A 141 11.05 35.29 -5.71
CA ALA A 141 12.29 34.67 -5.22
C ALA A 141 12.28 34.49 -3.70
N VAL A 142 11.86 35.51 -2.94
CA VAL A 142 11.71 35.43 -1.48
C VAL A 142 10.67 34.37 -1.09
N MET A 143 9.54 34.32 -1.81
CA MET A 143 8.51 33.30 -1.55
C MET A 143 9.06 31.88 -1.71
N PHE A 144 9.83 31.59 -2.76
CA PHE A 144 10.45 30.26 -2.93
C PHE A 144 11.60 30.00 -1.95
N ALA A 145 12.47 30.99 -1.72
CA ALA A 145 13.61 30.87 -0.81
C ALA A 145 13.20 30.70 0.66
N SER A 146 12.00 31.13 1.03
CA SER A 146 11.47 30.98 2.40
C SER A 146 11.46 29.54 2.93
N GLY A 147 11.47 28.52 2.06
CA GLY A 147 11.59 27.12 2.46
C GLY A 147 12.98 26.72 2.97
N LEU A 148 14.02 27.52 2.70
CA LEU A 148 15.38 27.29 3.23
C LEU A 148 15.48 27.65 4.73
N TRP A 149 14.55 28.47 5.24
CA TRP A 149 14.45 28.86 6.66
C TRP A 149 13.32 28.13 7.38
N ASP A 150 12.87 26.99 6.85
CA ASP A 150 11.81 26.21 7.47
C ASP A 150 12.29 25.54 8.76
N ARG A 151 11.71 25.97 9.90
CA ARG A 151 12.01 25.42 11.23
C ARG A 151 11.52 23.98 11.41
N GLU A 152 10.54 23.56 10.61
CA GLU A 152 9.99 22.20 10.66
C GLU A 152 10.89 21.17 9.96
N GLY A 153 11.95 21.62 9.26
CA GLY A 153 12.89 20.73 8.56
C GLY A 153 12.36 20.09 7.27
N ARG A 154 11.11 20.36 6.89
CA ARG A 154 10.43 19.79 5.69
C ARG A 154 10.63 20.61 4.41
N GLY A 155 11.34 21.74 4.53
CA GLY A 155 11.64 22.66 3.44
C GLY A 155 10.41 23.35 2.85
N ARG A 156 9.35 23.58 3.62
CA ARG A 156 8.07 24.14 3.13
C ARG A 156 8.17 25.65 2.94
N SER A 157 7.99 26.10 1.71
CA SER A 157 7.92 27.53 1.43
C SER A 157 6.67 28.18 2.04
N ILE A 158 6.63 29.51 2.15
CA ILE A 158 5.41 30.27 2.51
C ILE A 158 4.24 29.86 1.61
N LEU A 159 4.51 29.66 0.31
CA LEU A 159 3.50 29.21 -0.66
C LEU A 159 2.96 27.82 -0.33
N ASP A 160 3.84 26.89 0.09
CA ASP A 160 3.42 25.55 0.49
C ASP A 160 2.65 25.57 1.81
N ARG A 161 3.00 26.48 2.74
CA ARG A 161 2.24 26.69 3.99
C ARG A 161 0.85 27.26 3.72
N VAL A 162 0.74 28.29 2.87
CA VAL A 162 -0.55 28.85 2.41
C VAL A 162 -1.42 27.79 1.76
N ALA A 163 -0.82 26.92 0.95
CA ALA A 163 -1.52 25.85 0.26
C ALA A 163 -1.82 24.64 1.17
N GLY A 164 -1.29 24.58 2.39
CA GLY A 164 -1.34 23.38 3.23
C GLY A 164 -0.69 22.15 2.58
N CYS A 165 0.35 22.38 1.75
CA CYS A 165 1.00 21.37 0.94
C CYS A 165 2.35 20.96 1.52
N TRP A 166 2.71 19.72 1.21
CA TRP A 166 4.02 19.12 1.45
C TRP A 166 4.52 18.48 0.15
N LEU A 167 5.79 18.70 -0.20
CA LEU A 167 6.38 18.24 -1.45
C LEU A 167 7.33 17.06 -1.17
N ILE A 168 6.93 15.89 -1.64
CA ILE A 168 7.59 14.62 -1.36
C ILE A 168 8.26 14.05 -2.63
N ASP A 169 9.27 13.23 -2.43
CA ASP A 169 9.97 12.48 -3.47
C ASP A 169 9.37 11.07 -3.60
N ALA A 170 8.49 10.88 -4.58
CA ALA A 170 7.83 9.61 -4.84
C ALA A 170 8.75 8.59 -5.56
N ARG A 171 9.99 8.97 -5.90
CA ARG A 171 11.01 8.04 -6.39
C ARG A 171 11.81 7.44 -5.24
N ALA A 172 12.11 8.25 -4.22
CA ALA A 172 12.90 7.83 -3.07
C ALA A 172 12.06 7.21 -1.94
N GLY A 173 10.76 7.50 -1.88
CA GLY A 173 9.85 7.01 -0.84
C GLY A 173 8.50 6.51 -1.38
N LEU A 174 7.60 6.20 -0.44
CA LEU A 174 6.24 5.75 -0.73
C LEU A 174 5.45 6.87 -1.45
N ASP A 175 4.72 6.51 -2.52
CA ASP A 175 3.80 7.42 -3.22
C ASP A 175 2.37 7.30 -2.64
N PRO A 176 1.86 8.32 -1.92
CA PRO A 176 0.53 8.28 -1.32
C PRO A 176 -0.63 8.18 -2.32
N ALA A 177 -0.42 8.50 -3.60
CA ALA A 177 -1.48 8.31 -4.58
C ALA A 177 -1.67 6.85 -5.00
N ASP A 178 -0.68 5.98 -4.75
CA ASP A 178 -0.89 4.54 -4.82
C ASP A 178 -1.59 4.09 -3.54
N ALA A 179 -2.92 4.14 -3.58
CA ALA A 179 -3.76 3.75 -2.46
C ALA A 179 -3.57 2.28 -2.03
N ARG A 180 -3.02 1.40 -2.88
CA ARG A 180 -2.71 0.01 -2.50
C ARG A 180 -1.41 -0.05 -1.71
N ALA A 181 -0.36 0.58 -2.23
CA ALA A 181 0.92 0.67 -1.55
C ALA A 181 0.76 1.34 -0.18
N LEU A 182 0.04 2.47 -0.12
CA LEU A 182 -0.21 3.18 1.15
C LEU A 182 -0.95 2.33 2.19
N ARG A 183 -2.03 1.64 1.79
CA ARG A 183 -2.77 0.76 2.71
C ARG A 183 -1.94 -0.42 3.18
N ARG A 184 -1.12 -0.99 2.30
CA ARG A 184 -0.19 -2.07 2.66
C ARG A 184 0.79 -1.60 3.74
N THR A 185 1.44 -0.45 3.53
CA THR A 185 2.42 0.07 4.48
C THR A 185 1.77 0.48 5.80
N ILE A 186 0.60 1.13 5.79
CA ILE A 186 -0.17 1.43 7.02
C ILE A 186 -0.44 0.14 7.79
N ARG A 187 -0.94 -0.90 7.11
CA ARG A 187 -1.23 -2.19 7.74
C ARG A 187 0.02 -2.92 8.24
N GLU A 188 1.13 -2.81 7.52
CA GLU A 188 2.43 -3.34 7.98
C GLU A 188 2.92 -2.64 9.26
N LEU A 189 2.65 -1.34 9.42
CA LEU A 189 2.97 -0.58 10.64
C LEU A 189 1.98 -0.83 11.78
N GLU A 190 0.69 -0.98 11.46
CA GLU A 190 -0.39 -1.26 12.42
C GLU A 190 -0.43 -2.72 12.87
N MET A 191 0.22 -3.62 12.15
CA MET A 191 0.50 -4.98 12.60
C MET A 191 1.77 -4.93 13.45
N PRO A 192 1.69 -4.70 14.78
CA PRO A 192 2.82 -5.07 15.60
C PRO A 192 3.09 -6.54 15.27
N LEU A 193 4.37 -6.91 15.19
CA LEU A 193 4.79 -8.24 15.56
C LEU A 193 4.27 -8.43 17.00
N ARG A 194 2.98 -8.71 17.17
CA ARG A 194 2.44 -9.21 18.41
C ARG A 194 3.22 -10.47 18.57
N GLU A 195 4.21 -10.42 19.44
CA GLU A 195 5.07 -11.50 19.81
C GLU A 195 4.15 -12.71 19.92
N VAL A 196 4.16 -13.58 18.90
CA VAL A 196 3.30 -14.77 18.86
C VAL A 196 3.61 -15.66 20.09
N SER A 197 4.71 -15.34 20.78
CA SER A 197 5.14 -15.86 22.06
C SER A 197 4.28 -15.44 23.27
N GLU A 198 3.77 -14.20 23.36
CA GLU A 198 3.24 -13.67 24.65
C GLU A 198 1.83 -14.14 25.02
N GLY A 199 1.10 -14.82 24.13
CA GLY A 199 -0.33 -15.10 24.34
C GLY A 199 -0.80 -16.54 24.21
N LEU A 200 0.08 -17.50 23.93
CA LEU A 200 -0.33 -18.89 23.73
C LEU A 200 -0.01 -19.72 24.98
N PRO A 201 -0.98 -20.46 25.57
CA PRO A 201 -0.68 -21.35 26.67
C PRO A 201 0.42 -22.31 26.24
N SER A 202 1.47 -22.36 27.05
CA SER A 202 2.57 -23.31 26.87
C SER A 202 1.99 -24.72 26.89
N LEU A 203 2.00 -25.39 25.73
CA LEU A 203 1.72 -26.82 25.61
C LEU A 203 2.99 -27.65 25.83
N ALA A 204 3.99 -27.11 26.54
CA ALA A 204 5.05 -27.94 27.08
C ALA A 204 4.40 -28.92 28.07
N SER A 205 4.18 -30.15 27.61
CA SER A 205 3.65 -31.26 28.38
C SER A 205 4.64 -31.66 29.47
N ASN A 206 4.64 -30.92 30.57
CA ASN A 206 5.35 -31.28 31.78
C ASN A 206 4.31 -31.54 32.88
N GLY A 207 3.73 -32.74 32.87
CA GLY A 207 3.26 -33.43 34.08
C GLY A 207 2.00 -32.90 34.78
N SER A 208 0.98 -33.77 34.80
CA SER A 208 -0.10 -33.90 35.80
C SER A 208 -0.97 -32.67 36.10
N GLY A 209 -2.03 -32.52 35.31
CA GLY A 209 -3.23 -31.78 35.69
C GLY A 209 -4.33 -32.02 34.67
N GLU A 210 -5.49 -32.50 35.10
CA GLU A 210 -6.67 -32.74 34.26
C GLU A 210 -6.97 -31.49 33.41
N PRO A 211 -7.08 -31.60 32.07
CA PRO A 211 -7.37 -30.44 31.24
C PRO A 211 -8.82 -29.99 31.46
N PRO A 212 -9.09 -28.69 31.65
CA PRO A 212 -10.45 -28.20 31.65
C PRO A 212 -11.06 -28.41 30.26
N MET A 213 -12.12 -29.21 30.18
CA MET A 213 -12.96 -29.31 28.98
C MET A 213 -13.60 -27.95 28.68
N LEU A 214 -12.89 -27.09 27.96
CA LEU A 214 -13.50 -25.94 27.31
C LEU A 214 -14.12 -26.42 26.01
N ALA A 215 -15.44 -26.56 26.04
CA ALA A 215 -16.26 -26.87 24.88
C ALA A 215 -15.87 -26.00 23.67
N GLU A 216 -15.54 -26.66 22.56
CA GLU A 216 -15.26 -26.06 21.26
C GLU A 216 -16.27 -24.97 20.93
N ARG A 217 -15.87 -23.71 21.05
CA ARG A 217 -16.57 -22.62 20.34
C ARG A 217 -16.09 -22.66 18.90
N ARG A 218 -16.67 -23.59 18.12
CA ARG A 218 -16.48 -23.66 16.67
C ARG A 218 -16.64 -22.27 16.06
N SER A 219 -15.58 -21.78 15.44
CA SER A 219 -15.62 -20.55 14.66
C SER A 219 -16.62 -20.70 13.53
N ARG A 220 -17.47 -19.69 13.32
CA ARG A 220 -18.48 -19.62 12.24
C ARG A 220 -17.86 -19.40 10.85
N ALA A 221 -16.68 -19.96 10.58
CA ALA A 221 -16.14 -20.04 9.24
C ALA A 221 -17.03 -21.03 8.46
N GLY A 222 -17.87 -20.51 7.57
CA GLY A 222 -18.76 -21.32 6.75
C GLY A 222 -17.94 -22.21 5.82
N VAL A 223 -17.72 -23.46 6.22
CA VAL A 223 -17.31 -24.54 5.31
C VAL A 223 -18.51 -24.80 4.40
N VAL A 224 -18.47 -24.25 3.18
CA VAL A 224 -19.43 -24.62 2.13
C VAL A 224 -18.92 -25.91 1.50
N GLY A 225 -19.30 -27.04 2.09
CA GLY A 225 -19.20 -28.34 1.41
C GLY A 225 -20.36 -28.45 0.41
N VAL A 226 -20.05 -28.67 -0.87
CA VAL A 226 -21.07 -29.05 -1.84
C VAL A 226 -21.36 -30.54 -1.69
N SER A 227 -22.64 -30.84 -1.44
CA SER A 227 -23.25 -32.15 -1.39
C SER A 227 -23.38 -32.81 -2.77
N GLY A 228 -23.14 -34.13 -2.85
CA GLY A 228 -23.58 -34.93 -4.00
C GLY A 228 -23.05 -36.36 -4.10
N GLY A 229 -23.46 -37.26 -3.19
CA GLY A 229 -23.36 -38.71 -3.37
C GLY A 229 -23.76 -39.50 -2.12
N PRO A 230 -24.73 -40.44 -2.15
CA PRO A 230 -25.05 -41.27 -0.99
C PRO A 230 -23.88 -42.19 -0.66
N TRP A 231 -23.35 -42.05 0.56
CA TRP A 231 -22.40 -43.00 1.13
C TRP A 231 -23.13 -44.31 1.43
N ALA A 232 -22.82 -45.37 0.68
CA ALA A 232 -23.18 -46.74 1.06
C ALA A 232 -22.00 -47.35 1.85
N PRO A 233 -22.22 -47.92 3.04
CA PRO A 233 -21.16 -48.61 3.77
C PRO A 233 -20.73 -49.86 2.99
N HIS A 234 -19.45 -49.97 2.66
CA HIS A 234 -18.85 -51.20 2.19
C HIS A 234 -18.63 -52.15 3.39
N PRO A 235 -18.93 -53.46 3.28
CA PRO A 235 -18.60 -54.42 4.32
C PRO A 235 -17.08 -54.52 4.47
N VAL A 236 -16.60 -54.34 5.69
CA VAL A 236 -15.23 -54.65 6.09
C VAL A 236 -15.13 -56.17 6.19
N GLU A 237 -14.45 -56.80 5.24
CA GLU A 237 -13.97 -58.17 5.40
C GLU A 237 -12.66 -58.14 6.19
N ASP A 238 -12.67 -58.83 7.33
CA ASP A 238 -11.51 -59.10 8.17
C ASP A 238 -10.49 -59.95 7.40
N GLU A 239 -9.34 -59.38 7.05
CA GLU A 239 -8.11 -60.13 6.86
C GLU A 239 -6.98 -59.52 7.69
N ALA A 240 -6.68 -60.21 8.79
CA ALA A 240 -5.51 -59.98 9.61
C ALA A 240 -4.25 -60.50 8.90
N ALA A 241 -3.28 -59.63 8.59
CA ALA A 241 -1.84 -59.89 8.66
C ALA A 241 -1.02 -58.67 8.19
N GLY A 242 -0.32 -58.02 9.14
CA GLY A 242 0.71 -57.04 8.80
C GLY A 242 0.90 -55.98 9.88
N LEU A 243 1.68 -56.32 10.92
CA LEU A 243 2.24 -55.34 11.85
C LEU A 243 3.22 -54.43 11.09
N ILE A 244 2.71 -53.35 10.52
CA ILE A 244 3.49 -52.12 10.31
C ILE A 244 2.95 -51.14 11.34
N THR A 245 3.75 -50.84 12.36
CA THR A 245 3.43 -49.75 13.27
C THR A 245 3.39 -48.47 12.42
N ALA A 246 2.19 -47.95 12.14
CA ALA A 246 2.06 -46.66 11.51
C ALA A 246 2.60 -45.64 12.50
N ALA A 247 3.79 -45.10 12.21
CA ALA A 247 4.34 -44.00 12.99
C ALA A 247 3.26 -42.91 13.12
N PRO A 248 3.07 -42.29 14.30
CA PRO A 248 2.05 -41.27 14.49
C PRO A 248 2.26 -40.19 13.44
N ARG A 249 1.27 -40.03 12.54
CA ARG A 249 1.32 -39.01 11.49
C ARG A 249 1.25 -37.66 12.20
N ILE A 250 2.39 -36.97 12.29
CA ILE A 250 2.46 -35.63 12.86
C ILE A 250 1.56 -34.75 11.99
N GLU A 251 0.39 -34.39 12.52
CA GLU A 251 -0.50 -33.48 11.82
C GLU A 251 0.16 -32.11 11.75
N HIS A 252 0.05 -31.43 10.61
CA HIS A 252 0.49 -30.04 10.51
C HIS A 252 -0.76 -29.16 10.45
N VAL A 253 -0.71 -28.03 11.14
CA VAL A 253 -1.82 -27.09 11.25
C VAL A 253 -1.30 -25.69 10.93
N LEU A 254 -2.04 -24.95 10.12
CA LEU A 254 -1.82 -23.54 9.90
C LEU A 254 -2.61 -22.77 10.95
N VAL A 255 -1.95 -21.92 11.74
CA VAL A 255 -2.59 -21.07 12.75
C VAL A 255 -2.53 -19.62 12.28
N PHE A 256 -3.69 -18.99 12.12
CA PHE A 256 -3.84 -17.63 11.61
C PHE A 256 -3.75 -16.58 12.72
N GLU A 257 -3.56 -15.31 12.34
CA GLU A 257 -3.46 -14.19 13.29
C GLU A 257 -4.69 -14.01 14.20
N ASP A 258 -5.86 -14.48 13.75
CA ASP A 258 -7.12 -14.44 14.50
C ASP A 258 -7.29 -15.63 15.47
N GLY A 259 -6.29 -16.50 15.55
CA GLY A 259 -6.30 -17.72 16.36
C GLY A 259 -7.03 -18.90 15.72
N SER A 260 -7.63 -18.73 14.54
CA SER A 260 -8.22 -19.85 13.80
C SER A 260 -7.13 -20.79 13.29
N SER A 261 -7.48 -22.07 13.13
CA SER A 261 -6.52 -23.09 12.74
C SER A 261 -7.09 -24.04 11.70
N VAL A 262 -6.31 -24.38 10.68
CA VAL A 262 -6.71 -25.27 9.58
C VAL A 262 -5.69 -26.40 9.43
N ARG A 263 -6.17 -27.65 9.43
CA ARG A 263 -5.31 -28.82 9.14
C ARG A 263 -4.76 -28.70 7.72
N VAL A 264 -3.47 -29.00 7.54
CA VAL A 264 -2.82 -28.99 6.23
C VAL A 264 -3.28 -30.23 5.43
N PRO A 265 -3.99 -30.05 4.30
CA PRO A 265 -4.39 -31.15 3.41
C PRO A 265 -3.22 -31.59 2.51
N GLU A 266 -3.45 -32.56 1.62
CA GLU A 266 -2.47 -32.84 0.55
C GLU A 266 -2.36 -31.66 -0.44
N TYR A 267 -3.50 -31.04 -0.76
CA TYR A 267 -3.56 -29.85 -1.61
C TYR A 267 -4.74 -28.95 -1.23
N GLY A 268 -4.45 -27.69 -0.90
CA GLY A 268 -5.42 -26.66 -0.58
C GLY A 268 -5.08 -25.32 -1.22
N LEU A 269 -6.08 -24.43 -1.27
CA LEU A 269 -5.96 -23.09 -1.81
C LEU A 269 -6.44 -22.06 -0.78
N ILE A 270 -5.72 -20.94 -0.68
CA ILE A 270 -6.08 -19.80 0.16
C ILE A 270 -6.28 -18.57 -0.74
N GLY A 271 -7.29 -17.77 -0.45
CA GLY A 271 -7.50 -16.47 -1.08
C GLY A 271 -8.80 -15.82 -0.62
N ARG A 272 -9.20 -14.70 -1.23
CA ARG A 272 -10.50 -14.07 -0.87
C ARG A 272 -11.71 -14.84 -1.42
N GLN A 273 -11.53 -15.52 -2.55
CA GLN A 273 -12.54 -16.31 -3.27
C GLN A 273 -11.81 -17.43 -4.02
N PRO A 274 -11.25 -18.41 -3.29
CA PRO A 274 -10.39 -19.42 -3.89
C PRO A 274 -11.20 -20.35 -4.79
N GLU A 275 -10.73 -20.53 -6.01
CA GLU A 275 -11.28 -21.45 -7.00
C GLU A 275 -10.16 -22.36 -7.53
N ALA A 276 -10.45 -23.65 -7.64
CA ALA A 276 -9.56 -24.62 -8.26
C ALA A 276 -9.57 -24.49 -9.79
N ALA A 277 -8.43 -24.73 -10.44
CA ALA A 277 -8.36 -24.73 -11.90
C ALA A 277 -9.13 -25.93 -12.49
N PRO A 278 -9.59 -25.86 -13.75
CA PRO A 278 -10.22 -27.01 -14.42
C PRO A 278 -9.30 -28.24 -14.39
N GLY A 279 -9.82 -29.38 -13.92
CA GLY A 279 -9.05 -30.63 -13.76
C GLY A 279 -8.17 -30.70 -12.51
N GLN A 280 -8.20 -29.69 -11.65
CA GLN A 280 -7.51 -29.67 -10.36
C GLN A 280 -8.52 -29.84 -9.22
N THR A 281 -8.30 -30.83 -8.36
CA THR A 281 -9.08 -31.00 -7.14
C THR A 281 -8.30 -30.43 -5.96
N ALA A 282 -8.88 -29.45 -5.26
CA ALA A 282 -8.36 -28.95 -3.99
C ALA A 282 -9.25 -29.47 -2.87
N GLU A 283 -8.64 -30.14 -1.88
CA GLU A 283 -9.33 -30.70 -0.73
C GLU A 283 -9.90 -29.58 0.16
N VAL A 284 -9.14 -28.49 0.28
CA VAL A 284 -9.53 -27.32 1.10
C VAL A 284 -9.47 -26.05 0.26
N LEU A 285 -10.59 -25.31 0.21
CA LEU A 285 -10.68 -23.95 -0.31
C LEU A 285 -10.90 -23.00 0.87
N LEU A 286 -9.83 -22.35 1.33
CA LEU A 286 -9.86 -21.46 2.48
C LEU A 286 -10.09 -20.01 2.05
N ALA A 287 -11.33 -19.56 2.16
CA ALA A 287 -11.70 -18.17 1.91
C ALA A 287 -11.38 -17.30 3.14
N LEU A 288 -10.45 -16.37 3.00
CA LEU A 288 -10.11 -15.39 4.04
C LEU A 288 -10.83 -14.07 3.76
N GLU A 289 -11.42 -13.49 4.81
CA GLU A 289 -12.06 -12.18 4.72
C GLU A 289 -11.05 -11.08 4.39
N ASP A 290 -11.34 -10.28 3.37
CA ASP A 290 -10.40 -9.30 2.81
C ASP A 290 -11.15 -8.05 2.34
N PRO A 291 -11.59 -7.20 3.28
CA PRO A 291 -12.36 -5.99 2.95
C PRO A 291 -11.57 -5.03 2.06
N ASP A 292 -10.24 -5.01 2.20
CA ASP A 292 -9.32 -4.13 1.45
C ASP A 292 -8.94 -4.66 0.07
N LYS A 293 -9.35 -5.88 -0.29
CA LYS A 293 -9.03 -6.54 -1.57
C LYS A 293 -7.52 -6.74 -1.79
N LEU A 294 -6.76 -7.01 -0.72
CA LEU A 294 -5.33 -7.28 -0.75
C LEU A 294 -4.97 -8.75 -1.04
N LEU A 295 -5.92 -9.68 -0.93
CA LEU A 295 -5.78 -11.05 -1.40
C LEU A 295 -6.32 -11.18 -2.83
N SER A 296 -5.57 -11.91 -3.67
CA SER A 296 -6.11 -12.45 -4.92
C SER A 296 -7.27 -13.42 -4.65
N LYS A 297 -8.11 -13.65 -5.67
CA LYS A 297 -9.19 -14.66 -5.62
C LYS A 297 -8.64 -16.01 -5.13
N THR A 298 -7.66 -16.53 -5.86
CA THR A 298 -6.79 -17.64 -5.46
C THR A 298 -5.38 -17.06 -5.30
N HIS A 299 -4.86 -17.00 -4.07
CA HIS A 299 -3.61 -16.30 -3.74
C HIS A 299 -2.45 -17.28 -3.54
N LEU A 300 -2.66 -18.32 -2.73
CA LEU A 300 -1.63 -19.26 -2.32
C LEU A 300 -2.16 -20.69 -2.45
N ALA A 301 -1.33 -21.60 -2.95
CA ALA A 301 -1.54 -23.04 -2.79
C ALA A 301 -0.69 -23.55 -1.64
N PHE A 302 -1.21 -24.49 -0.87
CA PHE A 302 -0.52 -25.10 0.26
C PHE A 302 -0.85 -26.58 0.36
N GLY A 303 -0.03 -27.34 1.06
CA GLY A 303 -0.35 -28.72 1.35
C GLY A 303 0.78 -29.44 2.06
N LEU A 304 0.64 -30.76 2.14
CA LEU A 304 1.60 -31.67 2.73
C LEU A 304 2.15 -32.61 1.65
N ASP A 305 3.46 -32.85 1.66
CA ASP A 305 4.11 -33.90 0.86
C ASP A 305 5.11 -34.70 1.71
N ALA A 306 5.92 -35.55 1.05
CA ALA A 306 6.95 -36.34 1.71
C ALA A 306 8.03 -35.49 2.43
N GLY A 307 8.23 -34.24 2.01
CA GLY A 307 9.16 -33.28 2.59
C GLY A 307 8.54 -32.36 3.65
N GLY A 308 7.23 -32.42 3.89
CA GLY A 308 6.52 -31.65 4.90
C GLY A 308 5.53 -30.65 4.32
N VAL A 309 5.29 -29.56 5.04
CA VAL A 309 4.36 -28.51 4.59
C VAL A 309 5.03 -27.72 3.48
N TRP A 310 4.29 -27.44 2.41
CA TRP A 310 4.76 -26.62 1.31
C TRP A 310 3.75 -25.53 0.99
N VAL A 311 4.24 -24.45 0.39
CA VAL A 311 3.44 -23.36 -0.15
C VAL A 311 3.92 -22.96 -1.55
N MET A 312 3.01 -22.39 -2.34
CA MET A 312 3.30 -21.89 -3.68
C MET A 312 2.40 -20.70 -3.98
N ASP A 313 3.00 -19.54 -4.28
CA ASP A 313 2.24 -18.34 -4.66
C ASP A 313 1.58 -18.56 -6.04
N ARG A 314 0.27 -18.30 -6.12
CA ARG A 314 -0.55 -18.51 -7.32
C ARG A 314 -0.58 -17.26 -8.20
N ASN A 315 0.58 -16.64 -8.39
CA ASN A 315 0.76 -15.40 -9.16
C ASN A 315 -0.09 -14.26 -8.60
N SER A 316 -0.01 -14.08 -7.27
CA SER A 316 -0.81 -13.12 -6.53
C SER A 316 -0.41 -11.67 -6.85
N SER A 317 -1.37 -10.73 -6.72
CA SER A 317 -1.08 -9.32 -7.04
C SER A 317 -0.18 -8.63 -6.01
N ASN A 318 -0.19 -9.10 -4.76
CA ASN A 318 0.53 -8.46 -3.65
C ASN A 318 1.70 -9.30 -3.12
N GLY A 319 1.90 -10.50 -3.66
CA GLY A 319 2.98 -11.42 -3.28
C GLY A 319 2.74 -12.13 -1.96
N THR A 320 3.59 -13.14 -1.74
CA THR A 320 3.68 -13.93 -0.51
C THR A 320 5.11 -13.82 0.03
N THR A 321 5.28 -13.73 1.35
CA THR A 321 6.59 -13.63 2.01
C THR A 321 6.67 -14.61 3.16
N ILE A 322 7.77 -15.34 3.27
CA ILE A 322 8.09 -16.20 4.41
C ILE A 322 8.94 -15.39 5.38
N VAL A 323 8.58 -15.41 6.66
CA VAL A 323 9.33 -14.81 7.76
C VAL A 323 9.94 -15.95 8.58
N GLY A 324 11.28 -16.01 8.57
CA GLY A 324 12.06 -16.98 9.35
C GLY A 324 11.98 -16.72 10.86
N ALA A 325 12.45 -17.69 11.65
CA ALA A 325 12.49 -17.57 13.11
C ALA A 325 13.48 -16.48 13.59
N ASP A 326 14.45 -16.13 12.76
CA ASP A 326 15.40 -15.02 12.92
C ASP A 326 14.81 -13.65 12.49
N GLY A 327 13.56 -13.64 12.02
CA GLY A 327 12.89 -12.46 11.48
C GLY A 327 13.28 -12.12 10.03
N ALA A 328 14.12 -12.92 9.38
CA ALA A 328 14.49 -12.68 7.98
C ALA A 328 13.29 -12.90 7.05
N GLU A 329 13.01 -11.91 6.20
CA GLU A 329 11.92 -11.98 5.23
C GLU A 329 12.42 -12.44 3.86
N THR A 330 11.86 -13.55 3.38
CA THR A 330 12.16 -14.12 2.06
C THR A 330 10.90 -14.08 1.19
N PRO A 331 10.84 -13.22 0.15
CA PRO A 331 9.71 -13.19 -0.77
C PRO A 331 9.65 -14.49 -1.59
N LEU A 332 8.45 -15.03 -1.76
CA LEU A 332 8.22 -16.24 -2.53
C LEU A 332 8.20 -15.93 -4.02
N THR A 333 8.95 -16.69 -4.82
CA THR A 333 8.86 -16.61 -6.28
C THR A 333 7.52 -17.19 -6.75
N PRO A 334 6.68 -16.45 -7.50
CA PRO A 334 5.42 -16.96 -8.03
C PRO A 334 5.57 -18.27 -8.81
N GLY A 335 4.68 -19.23 -8.56
CA GLY A 335 4.69 -20.55 -9.19
C GLY A 335 5.78 -21.50 -8.69
N SER A 336 6.65 -21.07 -7.77
CA SER A 336 7.65 -21.93 -7.14
C SER A 336 7.10 -22.55 -5.85
N ARG A 337 7.23 -23.87 -5.73
CA ARG A 337 6.87 -24.60 -4.51
C ARG A 337 8.03 -24.59 -3.54
N VAL A 338 7.76 -24.12 -2.32
CA VAL A 338 8.76 -23.98 -1.27
C VAL A 338 8.28 -24.71 -0.02
N GLY A 339 9.16 -25.53 0.56
CA GLY A 339 8.91 -26.21 1.82
C GLY A 339 9.00 -25.25 3.01
N LEU A 340 8.15 -25.47 4.01
CA LEU A 340 8.08 -24.69 5.24
C LEU A 340 8.51 -25.54 6.43
N GLU A 341 9.42 -24.99 7.22
CA GLU A 341 9.76 -25.55 8.53
C GLU A 341 8.67 -25.21 9.56
N ALA A 342 8.56 -26.01 10.63
CA ALA A 342 7.63 -25.70 11.71
C ALA A 342 8.09 -24.43 12.44
N GLY A 343 7.15 -23.53 12.74
CA GLY A 343 7.40 -22.26 13.43
C GLY A 343 7.58 -21.06 12.51
N VAL A 344 7.79 -21.26 11.19
CA VAL A 344 7.86 -20.14 10.23
C VAL A 344 6.51 -19.47 10.06
N VAL A 345 6.54 -18.17 9.80
CA VAL A 345 5.34 -17.36 9.53
C VAL A 345 5.28 -17.07 8.04
N VAL A 346 4.09 -17.18 7.45
CA VAL A 346 3.83 -16.81 6.06
C VAL A 346 2.90 -15.62 6.04
N ARG A 347 3.31 -14.55 5.36
CA ARG A 347 2.52 -13.34 5.10
C ARG A 347 1.97 -13.38 3.68
N LEU A 348 0.66 -13.12 3.54
CA LEU A 348 -0.04 -13.09 2.26
C LEU A 348 -1.15 -12.04 2.30
N GLY A 349 -1.12 -11.08 1.37
CA GLY A 349 -2.17 -10.05 1.21
C GLY A 349 -2.70 -9.42 2.51
N GLY A 350 -1.81 -9.11 3.47
CA GLY A 350 -2.17 -8.49 4.76
C GLY A 350 -2.69 -9.46 5.83
N ARG A 351 -2.69 -10.77 5.58
CA ARG A 351 -2.95 -11.85 6.56
C ARG A 351 -1.65 -12.59 6.85
N MET A 352 -1.60 -13.34 7.94
CA MET A 352 -0.46 -14.19 8.27
C MET A 352 -0.88 -15.49 8.95
N PHE A 353 -0.15 -16.56 8.66
CA PHE A 353 -0.30 -17.81 9.40
C PHE A 353 1.05 -18.38 9.77
N GLN A 354 1.08 -19.17 10.83
CA GLN A 354 2.24 -19.93 11.27
C GLN A 354 2.00 -21.42 11.04
N VAL A 355 3.03 -22.13 10.59
CA VAL A 355 3.00 -23.59 10.51
C VAL A 355 3.32 -24.18 11.89
N ARG A 356 2.43 -25.00 12.44
CA ARG A 356 2.67 -25.75 13.69
C ARG A 356 2.50 -27.24 13.49
N ARG A 357 3.24 -28.03 14.27
CA ARG A 357 3.00 -29.46 14.43
C ARG A 357 1.85 -29.64 15.43
N GLY A 358 0.76 -30.26 14.99
CA GLY A 358 -0.30 -30.80 15.83
C GLY A 358 0.22 -32.00 16.61
N GLY A 359 -0.25 -32.16 17.85
CA GLY A 359 0.03 -33.36 18.65
C GLY A 359 -0.63 -34.60 18.03
N PRO A 360 -0.15 -35.81 18.35
CA PRO A 360 -0.79 -37.04 17.88
C PRO A 360 -2.25 -37.11 18.36
N GLN A 361 -3.18 -37.46 17.46
CA GLN A 361 -4.52 -37.88 17.85
C GLN A 361 -4.40 -39.17 18.66
N ALA A 362 -5.03 -39.20 19.84
CA ALA A 362 -5.06 -40.35 20.75
C ALA A 362 -6.06 -41.41 20.27
#